data_AF-A0A9E5ZYC3-F1
#
_entry.id   AF-A0A9E5ZYC3-F1
#
_cell.length_a   1.000
_cell.length_b   1.000
_cell.length_c   1.000
_cell.angle_alpha   90.00
_cell.angle_beta   90.00
_cell.angle_gamma   90.00
#
_symmetry.space_group_name_H-M   'P 1'
#
loop_
_entity.id
_entity.type
_entity.pdbx_description
1 polymer ?
#
loop_
_entity_poly.entity_id
_entity_poly.type
_entity_poly.pdbx_seq_one_letter_code
_entity_poly.pdbx_strand_id
1 'polypeptide(L)'
;MPLLIVNALAPVPAGLQRDTITDRICDLIRRARLAGVSIGHLHQGHGGATTVLPIPIGRYDPVFKTQDLRGDFPKGLIEFLVGGPSRVIHLAGAARPGQLEHLSKLLASAGMQAKLIDAASIVLDEESMA
;
A
#
# COMPACT_ATOMS: atom_id res chain seq x y z
N MET A 1 13.79 4.02 6.81
CA MET A 1 12.90 2.87 6.53
C MET A 1 11.80 3.38 5.62
N PRO A 2 11.57 2.84 4.41
CA PRO A 2 10.50 3.30 3.54
C PRO A 2 9.10 2.89 4.04
N LEU A 3 8.11 3.72 3.72
CA LEU A 3 6.68 3.44 3.90
C LEU A 3 6.06 3.18 2.53
N LEU A 4 5.42 2.02 2.37
CA LEU A 4 4.65 1.67 1.18
C LEU A 4 3.16 1.66 1.52
N ILE A 5 2.42 2.58 0.90
CA ILE A 5 0.97 2.66 1.00
C ILE A 5 0.36 1.82 -0.11
N VAL A 6 -0.36 0.76 0.27
CA VAL A 6 -1.03 -0.15 -0.66
C VAL A 6 -2.50 0.23 -0.76
N ASN A 7 -3.02 0.39 -1.96
CA ASN A 7 -4.40 0.79 -2.18
C ASN A 7 -5.03 -0.05 -3.30
N ALA A 8 -5.84 -1.01 -2.90
CA ALA A 8 -6.56 -1.87 -3.83
C ALA A 8 -7.59 -1.09 -4.66
N LEU A 9 -8.04 -1.74 -5.73
CA LEU A 9 -9.13 -1.28 -6.58
C LEU A 9 -10.46 -1.37 -5.82
N ALA A 10 -11.32 -0.36 -5.98
CA ALA A 10 -12.72 -0.39 -5.51
C ALA A 10 -13.48 -1.61 -6.12
N PRO A 11 -14.57 -2.12 -5.51
CA PRO A 11 -15.46 -1.48 -4.54
C PRO A 11 -14.99 -1.56 -3.08
N VAL A 12 -15.55 -0.66 -2.27
CA VAL A 12 -15.41 -0.65 -0.80
C VAL A 12 -16.55 -1.49 -0.21
N PRO A 13 -16.27 -2.47 0.68
CA PRO A 13 -17.33 -3.22 1.37
C PRO A 13 -18.28 -2.29 2.14
N ALA A 14 -19.57 -2.63 2.17
CA ALA A 14 -20.55 -1.91 2.97
C ALA A 14 -20.20 -2.02 4.46
N GLY A 15 -20.24 -0.90 5.19
CA GLY A 15 -19.91 -0.87 6.63
C GLY A 15 -18.43 -0.69 6.98
N LEU A 16 -17.53 -0.64 5.98
CA LEU A 16 -16.14 -0.28 6.22
C LEU A 16 -16.04 1.17 6.72
N GLN A 17 -15.32 1.40 7.83
CA GLN A 17 -15.01 2.73 8.35
C GLN A 17 -13.94 3.45 7.51
N ARG A 18 -14.23 3.63 6.22
CA ARG A 18 -13.33 4.17 5.20
C ARG A 18 -12.67 5.48 5.65
N ASP A 19 -13.46 6.39 6.21
CA ASP A 19 -12.97 7.71 6.61
C ASP A 19 -11.97 7.60 7.77
N THR A 20 -12.30 6.83 8.80
CA THR A 20 -11.40 6.60 9.95
C THR A 20 -10.07 6.00 9.53
N ILE A 21 -10.09 5.05 8.60
CA ILE A 21 -8.85 4.41 8.11
C ILE A 21 -8.06 5.38 7.24
N THR A 22 -8.75 6.13 6.38
CA THR A 22 -8.13 7.19 5.57
C THR A 22 -7.44 8.20 6.46
N ASP A 23 -8.09 8.66 7.53
CA ASP A 23 -7.51 9.61 8.49
C ASP A 23 -6.25 9.05 9.16
N ARG A 24 -6.29 7.79 9.59
CA ARG A 24 -5.11 7.13 10.20
C ARG A 24 -3.94 7.01 9.23
N ILE A 25 -4.21 6.72 7.95
CA ILE A 25 -3.18 6.66 6.91
C ILE A 25 -2.65 8.05 6.60
N CYS A 26 -3.51 9.06 6.50
CA CYS A 26 -3.11 10.45 6.32
C CYS A 26 -2.18 10.91 7.46
N ASP A 27 -2.51 10.59 8.70
CA ASP A 27 -1.65 10.89 9.85
C ASP A 27 -0.31 10.14 9.81
N LEU A 28 -0.33 8.87 9.40
CA LEU A 28 0.89 8.08 9.21
C LEU A 28 1.80 8.70 8.14
N ILE A 29 1.24 9.08 6.98
CA ILE A 29 1.94 9.76 5.90
C ILE A 29 2.54 11.08 6.40
N ARG A 30 1.76 11.87 7.13
CA ARG A 30 2.22 13.14 7.71
C ARG A 30 3.41 12.94 8.64
N ARG A 31 3.34 11.96 9.56
CA ARG A 31 4.46 11.63 10.46
C ARG A 31 5.68 11.13 9.69
N ALA A 32 5.49 10.27 8.69
CA ALA A 32 6.57 9.77 7.84
C ALA A 32 7.29 10.93 7.12
N ARG A 33 6.54 11.89 6.55
CA ARG A 33 7.13 13.09 5.92
C ARG A 33 7.94 13.93 6.89
N LEU A 34 7.41 14.21 8.09
CA LEU A 34 8.12 14.97 9.12
C LEU A 34 9.43 14.28 9.55
N ALA A 35 9.44 12.95 9.53
CA ALA A 35 10.62 12.15 9.85
C ALA A 35 11.58 11.93 8.66
N GLY A 36 11.29 12.50 7.48
CA GLY A 36 12.11 12.30 6.27
C GLY A 36 12.09 10.87 5.72
N VAL A 37 11.04 10.11 6.03
CA VAL A 37 10.84 8.74 5.51
C VAL A 37 10.37 8.81 4.06
N SER A 38 11.01 8.05 3.17
CA SER A 38 10.54 7.86 1.79
C SER A 38 9.19 7.15 1.76
N ILE A 39 8.23 7.70 1.00
CA ILE A 39 6.87 7.19 0.90
C ILE A 39 6.61 6.79 -0.55
N GLY A 40 6.21 5.55 -0.79
CA GLY A 40 5.75 5.07 -2.09
C GLY A 40 4.28 4.66 -2.03
N HIS A 41 3.57 4.78 -3.15
CA HIS A 41 2.17 4.38 -3.27
C HIS A 41 2.05 3.25 -4.29
N LEU A 42 1.47 2.12 -3.90
CA LEU A 42 1.19 0.98 -4.78
C LEU A 42 -0.31 0.86 -4.95
N HIS A 43 -0.80 1.19 -6.15
CA HIS A 43 -2.21 1.19 -6.48
C HIS A 43 -2.55 0.00 -7.38
N GLN A 44 -3.60 -0.73 -7.03
CA GLN A 44 -4.16 -1.75 -7.90
C GLN A 44 -5.16 -1.12 -8.88
N GLY A 45 -5.01 -1.40 -10.17
CA GLY A 45 -5.92 -0.99 -11.22
C GLY A 45 -5.23 -0.37 -12.45
N HIS A 46 -6.02 -0.22 -13.51
CA HIS A 46 -5.60 0.44 -14.74
C HIS A 46 -5.44 1.97 -14.54
N GLY A 47 -4.88 2.67 -15.53
CA GLY A 47 -4.76 4.12 -15.49
C GLY A 47 -6.11 4.81 -15.26
N GLY A 48 -6.24 5.58 -14.18
CA GLY A 48 -7.48 6.29 -13.82
C GLY A 48 -8.45 5.50 -12.95
N ALA A 49 -8.11 4.26 -12.59
CA ALA A 49 -8.94 3.43 -11.73
C ALA A 49 -9.14 4.06 -10.33
N THR A 50 -10.37 4.04 -9.84
CA THR A 50 -10.72 4.54 -8.52
C THR A 50 -10.20 3.57 -7.45
N THR A 51 -9.37 4.09 -6.56
CA THR A 51 -8.86 3.34 -5.43
C THR A 51 -9.83 3.35 -4.25
N VAL A 52 -9.72 2.34 -3.38
CA VAL A 52 -10.55 2.17 -2.19
C VAL A 52 -10.44 3.38 -1.27
N LEU A 53 -9.23 3.83 -0.99
CA LEU A 53 -8.99 4.95 -0.07
C LEU A 53 -8.62 6.23 -0.85
N PRO A 54 -9.22 7.40 -0.52
CA PRO A 54 -8.83 8.68 -1.08
C PRO A 54 -7.61 9.23 -0.34
N ILE A 55 -6.43 8.67 -0.63
CA ILE A 55 -5.18 8.99 0.08
C ILE A 55 -4.45 10.14 -0.63
N PRO A 56 -3.97 11.17 0.08
CA PRO A 56 -3.19 12.25 -0.51
C PRO A 56 -1.81 11.77 -0.96
N ILE A 57 -1.50 11.99 -2.23
CA ILE A 57 -0.20 11.69 -2.83
C ILE A 57 0.65 12.97 -2.85
N GLY A 58 1.85 12.90 -2.31
CA GLY A 58 2.79 14.01 -2.31
C GLY A 58 3.36 14.26 -3.69
N ARG A 59 3.79 15.49 -3.96
CA ARG A 59 4.35 15.91 -5.25
C ARG A 59 5.49 15.01 -5.75
N TYR A 60 6.26 14.44 -4.83
CA TYR A 60 7.43 13.61 -5.13
C TYR A 60 7.28 12.17 -4.67
N ASP A 61 6.09 11.78 -4.18
CA ASP A 61 5.85 10.40 -3.76
C ASP A 61 5.67 9.56 -5.03
N PRO A 62 6.52 8.56 -5.31
CA PRO A 62 6.35 7.71 -6.48
C PRO A 62 5.06 6.90 -6.38
N VAL A 63 4.36 6.80 -7.51
CA VAL A 63 3.12 6.02 -7.65
C VAL A 63 3.38 4.86 -8.59
N PHE A 64 3.24 3.65 -8.06
CA PHE A 64 3.36 2.39 -8.77
C PHE A 64 1.96 1.84 -9.01
N LYS A 65 1.72 1.35 -10.24
CA LYS A 65 0.43 0.76 -10.61
C LYS A 65 0.61 -0.68 -11.01
N THR A 66 -0.21 -1.57 -10.48
CA THR A 66 -0.26 -2.97 -10.88
C THR A 66 -1.70 -3.38 -11.18
N GLN A 67 -1.88 -4.33 -12.09
CA GLN A 67 -3.20 -4.92 -12.32
C GLN A 67 -3.57 -5.87 -11.16
N ASP A 68 -2.57 -6.52 -10.57
CA ASP A 68 -2.75 -7.48 -9.48
C ASP A 68 -1.57 -7.45 -8.50
N LEU A 69 -1.91 -7.25 -7.22
CA LEU A 69 -0.97 -7.26 -6.10
C LEU A 69 -0.40 -8.66 -5.81
N ARG A 70 -0.94 -9.72 -6.43
CA ARG A 70 -0.44 -11.10 -6.31
C ARG A 70 0.56 -11.49 -7.40
N GLY A 71 0.54 -10.86 -8.57
CA GLY A 71 1.23 -11.43 -9.74
C GLY A 71 2.28 -10.55 -10.39
N ASP A 72 2.15 -9.22 -10.28
CA ASP A 72 2.98 -8.30 -11.06
C ASP A 72 3.47 -7.12 -10.20
N PHE A 73 4.80 -7.03 -10.08
CA PHE A 73 5.46 -5.93 -9.38
C PHE A 73 5.99 -4.93 -10.41
N PRO A 74 5.55 -3.67 -10.34
CA PRO A 74 6.08 -2.64 -11.21
C PRO A 74 7.59 -2.53 -11.01
N LYS A 75 8.39 -2.57 -12.07
CA LYS A 75 9.86 -2.52 -11.98
C LYS A 75 10.36 -1.34 -11.12
N GLY A 76 9.73 -0.17 -11.27
CA GLY A 76 10.04 1.01 -10.46
C GLY A 76 9.78 0.84 -8.96
N LEU A 77 8.88 -0.06 -8.54
CA LEU A 77 8.67 -0.37 -7.13
C LEU A 77 9.90 -1.08 -6.57
N ILE A 78 10.47 -2.04 -7.31
CA ILE A 78 11.68 -2.73 -6.88
C ILE A 78 12.82 -1.72 -6.71
N GLU A 79 13.03 -0.84 -7.68
CA GLU A 79 14.06 0.21 -7.63
C GLU A 79 13.89 1.13 -6.41
N PHE A 80 12.66 1.55 -6.11
CA PHE A 80 12.35 2.33 -4.92
C PHE A 80 12.69 1.59 -3.62
N LEU A 81 12.39 0.29 -3.56
CA LEU A 81 12.62 -0.53 -2.37
C LEU A 81 14.10 -0.85 -2.15
N VAL A 82 14.85 -1.17 -3.21
CA VAL A 82 16.28 -1.49 -3.13
C VAL A 82 17.17 -0.25 -3.05
N GLY A 83 16.70 0.91 -3.51
CA GLY A 83 17.44 2.17 -3.47
C GLY A 83 17.59 2.76 -2.07
N GLY A 84 16.82 2.27 -1.09
CA GLY A 84 16.90 2.71 0.29
C GLY A 84 17.94 1.93 1.12
N PRO A 85 18.54 2.54 2.16
CA PRO A 85 19.53 1.87 3.02
C PRO A 85 18.91 0.82 3.95
N SER A 86 17.58 0.69 3.99
CA SER A 86 16.87 -0.15 4.94
C SER A 86 16.26 -1.36 4.24
N ARG A 87 16.47 -2.54 4.80
CA ARG A 87 15.81 -3.78 4.37
C ARG A 87 14.40 -3.95 4.95
N VAL A 88 13.94 -3.02 5.80
CA VAL A 88 12.62 -3.09 6.42
C VAL A 88 11.68 -2.10 5.76
N ILE A 89 10.53 -2.58 5.30
CA ILE A 89 9.49 -1.79 4.63
C ILE A 89 8.25 -1.81 5.51
N HIS A 90 7.71 -0.64 5.83
CA HIS A 90 6.41 -0.54 6.48
C HIS A 90 5.30 -0.57 5.44
N LEU A 91 4.31 -1.44 5.65
CA LEU A 91 3.12 -1.56 4.81
C LEU A 91 1.93 -0.95 5.55
N ALA A 92 1.15 -0.14 4.86
CA ALA A 92 -0.13 0.37 5.33
C ALA A 92 -1.12 0.50 4.17
N GLY A 93 -2.41 0.60 4.46
CA GLY A 93 -3.43 0.85 3.44
C GLY A 93 -4.51 -0.23 3.33
N ALA A 94 -5.14 -0.34 2.16
CA ALA A 94 -6.24 -1.25 1.92
C ALA A 94 -5.89 -2.28 0.86
N ALA A 95 -6.11 -3.55 1.18
CA ALA A 95 -5.84 -4.67 0.29
C ALA A 95 -6.87 -5.78 0.50
N ARG A 96 -7.04 -6.66 -0.49
CA ARG A 96 -7.90 -7.84 -0.37
C ARG A 96 -7.20 -8.98 0.40
N PRO A 97 -7.96 -9.97 0.92
CA PRO A 97 -7.43 -11.16 1.57
C PRO A 97 -6.28 -11.80 0.82
N GLY A 98 -5.24 -12.15 1.56
CA GLY A 98 -4.02 -12.76 1.03
C GLY A 98 -3.13 -11.85 0.19
N GLN A 99 -3.55 -10.64 -0.23
CA GLN A 99 -2.69 -9.75 -1.03
C GLN A 99 -1.53 -9.17 -0.22
N LEU A 100 -1.76 -8.74 1.03
CA LEU A 100 -0.69 -8.24 1.90
C LEU A 100 0.28 -9.35 2.30
N GLU A 101 -0.22 -10.56 2.56
CA GLU A 101 0.63 -11.72 2.83
C GLU A 101 1.47 -12.09 1.61
N HIS A 102 0.88 -12.06 0.42
CA HIS A 102 1.59 -12.35 -0.81
C HIS A 102 2.67 -11.30 -1.10
N LEU A 103 2.32 -10.01 -0.99
CA LEU A 103 3.25 -8.90 -1.06
C LEU A 103 4.38 -9.07 -0.03
N SER A 104 4.07 -9.41 1.21
CA SER A 104 5.07 -9.67 2.26
C SER A 104 6.01 -10.82 1.88
N LYS A 105 5.49 -11.94 1.37
CA LYS A 105 6.28 -13.09 0.90
C LYS A 105 7.19 -12.73 -0.28
N LEU A 106 6.70 -11.94 -1.22
CA LEU A 106 7.49 -11.48 -2.36
C LEU A 106 8.58 -10.49 -1.95
N LEU A 107 8.28 -9.59 -1.01
CA LEU A 107 9.31 -8.72 -0.44
C LEU A 107 10.38 -9.54 0.29
N ALA A 108 9.98 -10.58 1.03
CA ALA A 108 10.90 -11.50 1.69
C ALA A 108 11.79 -12.25 0.71
N SER A 109 11.27 -12.71 -0.44
CA SER A 109 12.10 -13.36 -1.46
C SER A 109 13.12 -12.41 -2.11
N ALA A 110 12.84 -11.10 -2.10
CA ALA A 110 13.78 -10.05 -2.51
C ALA A 110 14.75 -9.62 -1.37
N GLY A 111 14.74 -10.31 -0.22
CA GLY A 111 15.59 -10.00 0.92
C GLY A 111 15.13 -8.80 1.76
N MET A 112 13.87 -8.40 1.63
CA MET A 112 13.25 -7.31 2.37
C MET A 112 12.29 -7.85 3.44
N GLN A 113 12.26 -7.23 4.61
CA GLN A 113 11.30 -7.54 5.67
C GLN A 113 10.12 -6.56 5.61
N ALA A 114 8.94 -7.06 5.29
CA ALA A 114 7.71 -6.28 5.38
C ALA A 114 7.18 -6.28 6.82
N LYS A 115 6.79 -5.10 7.33
CA LYS A 115 6.06 -4.96 8.59
C LYS A 115 4.74 -4.26 8.32
N LEU A 116 3.65 -4.95 8.63
CA LEU A 116 2.32 -4.37 8.53
C LEU A 116 2.08 -3.41 9.70
N ILE A 117 1.52 -2.25 9.40
CA ILE A 117 1.05 -1.30 10.41
C ILE A 117 -0.45 -1.55 10.57
N ASP A 118 -0.83 -2.44 11.49
CA ASP A 118 -2.21 -2.89 11.69
C ASP A 118 -3.17 -1.72 11.95
N ALA A 119 -2.72 -0.73 12.73
CA ALA A 119 -3.52 0.45 13.05
C ALA A 119 -3.92 1.28 11.81
N ALA A 120 -3.19 1.15 10.70
CA ALA A 120 -3.38 1.88 9.44
C ALA A 120 -3.54 0.93 8.25
N SER A 121 -4.01 -0.29 8.49
CA SER A 121 -4.22 -1.30 7.45
C SER A 121 -5.60 -1.92 7.58
N ILE A 122 -6.20 -2.24 6.43
CA ILE A 122 -7.42 -3.05 6.38
C ILE A 122 -7.33 -4.13 5.32
N VAL A 123 -7.94 -5.27 5.65
CA VAL A 123 -8.22 -6.34 4.72
C VAL A 123 -9.68 -6.19 4.29
N LEU A 124 -9.91 -6.05 2.99
CA LEU A 124 -11.24 -5.86 2.40
C LEU A 124 -11.91 -7.23 2.23
N ASP A 125 -12.95 -7.54 2.99
CA ASP A 125 -13.64 -8.84 2.88
C ASP A 125 -14.05 -9.17 1.43
N GLU A 126 -13.86 -10.43 1.03
CA GLU A 126 -14.38 -10.98 -0.22
C GLU A 126 -15.87 -11.32 -0.06
N GLU A 127 -16.74 -10.33 0.13
CA GLU A 127 -18.18 -10.57 0.01
C GLU A 127 -18.82 -9.74 -1.12
N SER A 128 -19.50 -10.49 -2.01
CA SER A 128 -20.46 -10.05 -3.03
C SER A 128 -19.91 -9.65 -4.40
N MET A 129 -19.16 -10.55 -5.05
CA MET A 129 -19.26 -10.72 -6.50
C MET A 129 -19.52 -12.20 -6.81
N ALA A 130 -20.71 -12.66 -6.45
CA ALA A 130 -21.36 -13.83 -7.02
C ALA A 130 -22.47 -13.35 -7.95
#